data_AF-A0A2J0MTH3-F1
#
_entry.id   AF-A0A2J0MTH3-F1
#
_cell.length_a   1.000
_cell.length_b   1.000
_cell.length_c   1.000
_cell.angle_alpha   90.00
_cell.angle_beta   90.00
_cell.angle_gamma   90.00
#
_symmetry.space_group_name_H-M   'P 1'
#
loop_
_entity.id
_entity.type
_entity.pdbx_description
1 polymer ?
#
loop_
_entity_poly.entity_id
_entity_poly.type
_entity_poly.pdbx_seq_one_letter_code
_entity_poly.pdbx_strand_id
1 'polypeptide(L)'
;MYSVILCGGSGTRLWPMSRKNFPKQFLKLYGDKSLLQETYLRIRAILPVGHIFFVTNEDNRGNVLEQIRDSEKDFPEDQIIIEPSARNTAPAIALAMKYLTERVGIDQGEPVLFLPSDHYIGNKDAYLKTVEQALGVKEDCIGTIGIVPTKAETGYGYILKGAKKSDDSFPVLEFKEKPDRATAEKYVTSGEYLWNSGMYFFNTRTFFQELSAYAPEIASFFEDDFATILIKYSSAPAVSIDYAISEKSKRVVVFAGDFGWSDIGSFDSLADIIGHNPTARHIGIDSKNVYTYSTENRLIATIGVEDLIVVETKGSILICKRGHAEDVKKVVEKLKETEPEEL
;
A
#
# COMPACT_ATOMS: atom_id res chain seq x y z
N MET A 1 -14.40 -15.65 4.33
CA MET A 1 -13.84 -14.32 4.09
C MET A 1 -12.37 -14.44 3.81
N TYR A 2 -11.87 -13.69 2.83
CA TYR A 2 -10.51 -13.79 2.33
C TYR A 2 -9.83 -12.43 2.34
N SER A 3 -8.50 -12.42 2.33
CA SER A 3 -7.73 -11.20 2.10
C SER A 3 -6.68 -11.43 1.02
N VAL A 4 -6.40 -10.40 0.25
CA VAL A 4 -5.38 -10.38 -0.78
C VAL A 4 -4.45 -9.20 -0.50
N ILE A 5 -3.19 -9.49 -0.21
CA ILE A 5 -2.15 -8.48 0.00
C ILE A 5 -1.46 -8.22 -1.34
N LEU A 6 -1.53 -6.98 -1.81
CA LEU A 6 -0.93 -6.52 -3.05
C LEU A 6 0.54 -6.16 -2.82
N CYS A 7 1.43 -7.01 -3.33
CA CYS A 7 2.89 -6.89 -3.25
C CYS A 7 3.49 -6.34 -4.54
N GLY A 8 2.79 -5.38 -5.17
CA GLY A 8 3.25 -4.65 -6.33
C GLY A 8 4.10 -3.43 -5.96
N GLY A 9 4.69 -2.79 -6.97
CA GLY A 9 5.48 -1.56 -6.81
C GLY A 9 6.97 -1.81 -6.59
N SER A 10 7.78 -0.89 -7.13
CA SER A 10 9.25 -0.92 -7.01
C SER A 10 9.76 -0.16 -5.78
N GLY A 11 8.93 0.70 -5.17
CA GLY A 11 9.23 1.34 -3.90
C GLY A 11 10.51 2.20 -3.86
N THR A 12 10.97 2.74 -4.99
CA THR A 12 12.33 3.31 -5.13
C THR A 12 12.55 4.66 -4.43
N ARG A 13 11.50 5.30 -3.88
CA ARG A 13 11.63 6.60 -3.22
C ARG A 13 12.35 6.55 -1.87
N LEU A 14 12.56 5.35 -1.33
CA LEU A 14 13.39 5.12 -0.17
C LEU A 14 14.79 4.61 -0.55
N TRP A 15 15.30 4.91 -1.76
CA TRP A 15 16.72 4.72 -2.05
C TRP A 15 17.54 5.55 -1.05
N PRO A 16 18.59 5.01 -0.40
CA PRO A 16 19.32 3.81 -0.75
C PRO A 16 18.90 2.56 0.04
N MET A 17 17.78 2.57 0.77
CA MET A 17 17.28 1.36 1.41
C MET A 17 16.54 0.45 0.45
N SER A 18 15.62 1.01 -0.34
CA SER A 18 14.93 0.26 -1.39
C SER A 18 15.84 0.08 -2.59
N ARG A 19 15.79 -1.12 -3.18
CA ARG A 19 16.41 -1.43 -4.47
C ARG A 19 15.38 -2.07 -5.40
N LYS A 20 15.66 -2.13 -6.71
CA LYS A 20 14.79 -2.77 -7.71
C LYS A 20 14.44 -4.20 -7.32
N ASN A 21 15.43 -4.96 -6.85
CA ASN A 21 15.27 -6.36 -6.44
C ASN A 21 14.90 -6.52 -4.95
N PHE A 22 14.86 -5.41 -4.20
CA PHE A 22 14.40 -5.40 -2.81
C PHE A 22 13.54 -4.14 -2.53
N PRO A 23 12.31 -4.10 -3.06
CA PRO A 23 11.37 -3.00 -2.87
C PRO A 23 10.99 -2.70 -1.40
N LYS A 24 10.33 -1.54 -1.21
CA LYS A 24 9.94 -0.97 0.09
C LYS A 24 9.22 -1.97 1.02
N GLN A 25 8.30 -2.77 0.48
CA GLN A 25 7.52 -3.73 1.27
C GLN A 25 8.37 -4.74 2.03
N PHE A 26 9.59 -5.02 1.57
CA PHE A 26 10.50 -5.98 2.17
C PHE A 26 11.42 -5.35 3.22
N LEU A 27 11.38 -4.03 3.40
CA LEU A 27 12.23 -3.30 4.34
C LEU A 27 11.68 -3.35 5.77
N LYS A 28 12.59 -3.50 6.74
CA LYS A 28 12.33 -3.42 8.18
C LYS A 28 12.52 -1.99 8.66
N LEU A 29 11.49 -1.15 8.52
CA LEU A 29 11.63 0.31 8.66
C LEU A 29 11.47 0.84 10.09
N TYR A 30 10.67 0.17 10.92
CA TYR A 30 10.30 0.64 12.26
C TYR A 30 10.30 -0.47 13.32
N GLY A 31 10.88 -1.62 12.99
CA GLY A 31 10.87 -2.81 13.83
C GLY A 31 11.76 -3.91 13.27
N ASP A 32 11.56 -5.13 13.77
CA ASP A 32 12.29 -6.33 13.37
C ASP A 32 11.65 -7.08 12.18
N LYS A 33 10.42 -6.70 11.83
CA LYS A 33 9.63 -7.22 10.71
C LYS A 33 9.55 -6.22 9.55
N SER A 34 9.43 -6.76 8.33
CA SER A 34 9.22 -5.94 7.15
C SER A 34 7.79 -5.37 7.10
N LEU A 35 7.52 -4.39 6.24
CA LEU A 35 6.16 -3.88 6.02
C LEU A 35 5.20 -4.98 5.58
N LEU A 36 5.66 -5.89 4.71
CA LEU A 36 4.91 -7.05 4.26
C LEU A 36 4.56 -7.97 5.43
N GLN A 37 5.55 -8.31 6.26
CA GLN A 37 5.35 -9.15 7.43
C GLN A 37 4.41 -8.49 8.44
N GLU A 38 4.56 -7.19 8.71
CA GLU A 38 3.65 -6.44 9.57
C GLU A 38 2.22 -6.45 9.03
N THR A 39 2.03 -6.29 7.72
CA THR A 39 0.72 -6.38 7.07
C THR A 39 0.11 -7.77 7.21
N TYR A 40 0.89 -8.82 6.93
CA TYR A 40 0.46 -10.21 7.10
C TYR A 40 0.07 -10.50 8.55
N LEU A 41 0.90 -10.14 9.53
CA LEU A 41 0.65 -10.41 10.95
C LEU A 41 -0.60 -9.69 11.46
N ARG A 42 -0.88 -8.47 11.00
CA ARG A 42 -2.14 -7.78 11.33
C ARG A 42 -3.35 -8.60 10.86
N ILE A 43 -3.35 -9.05 9.61
CA ILE A 43 -4.49 -9.80 9.07
C ILE A 43 -4.57 -11.22 9.63
N ARG A 44 -3.43 -11.85 9.90
CA ARG A 44 -3.35 -13.17 10.52
C ARG A 44 -4.01 -13.21 11.90
N ALA A 45 -4.10 -12.08 12.60
CA ALA A 45 -4.81 -11.97 13.87
C ALA A 45 -6.32 -12.22 13.75
N ILE A 46 -6.91 -12.01 12.57
CA ILE A 46 -8.36 -12.12 12.33
C ILE A 46 -8.74 -13.15 11.25
N LEU A 47 -7.80 -13.58 10.40
CA LEU A 47 -8.01 -14.60 9.36
C LEU A 47 -7.06 -15.79 9.52
N PRO A 48 -7.52 -17.02 9.20
CA PRO A 48 -6.65 -18.19 9.15
C PRO A 48 -5.69 -18.10 7.95
N VAL A 49 -4.58 -18.84 8.02
CA VAL A 49 -3.55 -18.87 6.96
C VAL A 49 -4.15 -19.12 5.59
N GLY A 50 -5.01 -20.15 5.46
CA GLY A 50 -5.65 -20.58 4.21
C GLY A 50 -6.53 -19.53 3.53
N HIS A 51 -6.74 -18.37 4.15
CA HIS A 51 -7.61 -17.31 3.66
C HIS A 51 -6.83 -16.01 3.32
N ILE A 52 -5.50 -16.02 3.41
CA ILE A 52 -4.65 -14.86 3.16
C ILE A 52 -3.79 -15.10 1.93
N PHE A 53 -4.06 -14.39 0.86
CA PHE A 53 -3.39 -14.54 -0.43
C PHE A 53 -2.52 -13.33 -0.72
N PHE A 54 -1.56 -13.50 -1.62
CA PHE A 54 -0.68 -12.44 -2.08
C PHE A 54 -0.76 -12.33 -3.60
N VAL A 55 -0.66 -11.11 -4.12
CA VAL A 55 -0.43 -10.88 -5.56
C VAL A 55 0.92 -10.20 -5.72
N THR A 56 1.81 -10.80 -6.51
CA THR A 56 3.14 -10.25 -6.78
C THR A 56 3.62 -10.62 -8.17
N ASN A 57 4.82 -10.18 -8.57
CA ASN A 57 5.46 -10.57 -9.83
C ASN A 57 6.47 -11.70 -9.61
N GLU A 58 6.96 -12.30 -10.69
CA GLU A 58 7.92 -13.42 -10.60
C GLU A 58 9.21 -13.02 -9.87
N ASP A 59 9.74 -11.83 -10.12
CA ASP A 59 10.97 -11.31 -9.49
C ASP A 59 10.86 -11.25 -7.96
N ASN A 60 9.67 -10.94 -7.42
CA ASN A 60 9.43 -10.80 -5.99
C ASN A 60 8.84 -12.06 -5.34
N ARG A 61 8.50 -13.10 -6.10
CA ARG A 61 7.93 -14.35 -5.59
C ARG A 61 8.75 -14.93 -4.43
N GLY A 62 10.06 -15.03 -4.62
CA GLY A 62 10.98 -15.55 -3.62
C GLY A 62 11.00 -14.72 -2.33
N ASN A 63 11.09 -13.39 -2.47
CA ASN A 63 11.09 -12.46 -1.33
C ASN A 63 9.80 -12.54 -0.51
N VAL A 64 8.63 -12.60 -1.18
CA VAL A 64 7.34 -12.76 -0.49
C VAL A 64 7.32 -14.07 0.27
N LEU A 65 7.63 -15.18 -0.40
CA LEU A 65 7.56 -16.51 0.20
C LEU A 65 8.50 -16.66 1.40
N GLU A 66 9.75 -16.22 1.26
CA GLU A 66 10.75 -16.30 2.32
C GLU A 66 10.33 -15.48 3.56
N GLN A 67 9.90 -14.23 3.35
CA GLN A 67 9.51 -13.37 4.48
C GLN A 67 8.23 -13.84 5.17
N ILE A 68 7.26 -14.37 4.43
CA ILE A 68 6.06 -14.95 5.04
C ILE A 68 6.41 -16.23 5.78
N ARG A 69 7.29 -17.10 5.24
CA ARG A 69 7.75 -18.31 5.94
C ARG A 69 8.61 -18.03 7.18
N ASP A 70 9.28 -16.89 7.26
CA ASP A 70 9.93 -16.41 8.50
C ASP A 70 8.90 -16.11 9.61
N SER A 71 7.64 -15.85 9.26
CA SER A 71 6.55 -15.61 10.22
C SER A 71 5.58 -16.80 10.36
N GLU A 72 5.42 -17.61 9.31
CA GLU A 72 4.50 -18.75 9.22
C GLU A 72 5.17 -19.88 8.41
N LYS A 73 5.89 -20.76 9.10
CA LYS A 73 6.84 -21.72 8.51
C LYS A 73 6.25 -22.57 7.37
N ASP A 74 5.01 -23.02 7.53
CA ASP A 74 4.34 -23.94 6.61
C ASP A 74 3.39 -23.20 5.64
N PHE A 75 3.63 -21.91 5.38
CA PHE A 75 2.83 -21.13 4.45
C PHE A 75 2.85 -21.76 3.03
N PRO A 76 1.68 -22.01 2.42
CA PRO A 76 1.58 -22.73 1.16
C PRO A 76 1.83 -21.79 -0.04
N GLU A 77 2.59 -22.27 -1.02
CA GLU A 77 3.06 -21.43 -2.13
C GLU A 77 1.97 -21.07 -3.13
N ASP A 78 0.91 -21.87 -3.20
CA ASP A 78 -0.24 -21.64 -4.08
C ASP A 78 -1.08 -20.42 -3.64
N GLN A 79 -0.93 -19.96 -2.40
CA GLN A 79 -1.51 -18.70 -1.93
C GLN A 79 -0.75 -17.45 -2.40
N ILE A 80 0.31 -17.60 -3.20
CA ILE A 80 1.01 -16.50 -3.87
C ILE A 80 0.66 -16.52 -5.37
N ILE A 81 -0.17 -15.57 -5.77
CA ILE A 81 -0.64 -15.37 -7.14
C ILE A 81 0.39 -14.54 -7.89
N ILE A 82 0.91 -15.09 -8.98
CA ILE A 82 1.90 -14.40 -9.82
C ILE A 82 1.20 -13.65 -10.94
N GLU A 83 1.40 -12.34 -10.94
CA GLU A 83 1.04 -11.42 -12.01
C GLU A 83 2.12 -11.48 -13.12
N PRO A 84 1.78 -11.87 -14.37
CA PRO A 84 2.76 -12.00 -15.45
C PRO A 84 3.45 -10.69 -15.87
N SER A 85 2.79 -9.55 -15.63
CA SER A 85 3.36 -8.22 -15.90
C SER A 85 2.63 -7.17 -15.09
N ALA A 86 3.30 -6.11 -14.64
CA ALA A 86 2.66 -5.06 -13.85
C ALA A 86 1.56 -4.32 -14.65
N ARG A 87 0.30 -4.41 -14.19
CA ARG A 87 -0.85 -3.74 -14.83
C ARG A 87 -1.64 -2.82 -13.89
N ASN A 88 -1.02 -2.45 -12.75
CA ASN A 88 -1.64 -1.62 -11.72
C ASN A 88 -2.79 -2.37 -10.99
N THR A 89 -3.51 -1.72 -10.09
CA THR A 89 -4.33 -2.41 -9.08
C THR A 89 -5.61 -3.04 -9.61
N ALA A 90 -6.30 -2.46 -10.62
CA ALA A 90 -7.57 -3.05 -11.08
C ALA A 90 -7.39 -4.44 -11.73
N PRO A 91 -6.44 -4.65 -12.66
CA PRO A 91 -6.17 -5.97 -13.22
C PRO A 91 -5.62 -6.96 -12.19
N ALA A 92 -4.75 -6.50 -11.27
CA ALA A 92 -4.21 -7.36 -10.20
C ALA A 92 -5.33 -7.89 -9.28
N ILE A 93 -6.29 -7.04 -8.93
CA ILE A 93 -7.49 -7.41 -8.16
C ILE A 93 -8.37 -8.37 -8.97
N ALA A 94 -8.60 -8.09 -10.26
CA ALA A 94 -9.39 -8.97 -11.12
C ALA A 94 -8.76 -10.36 -11.27
N LEU A 95 -7.44 -10.43 -11.42
CA LEU A 95 -6.68 -11.68 -11.44
C LEU A 95 -6.86 -12.47 -10.15
N ALA A 96 -6.72 -11.80 -9.00
CA ALA A 96 -6.91 -12.42 -7.70
C ALA A 96 -8.34 -12.96 -7.51
N MET A 97 -9.36 -12.17 -7.89
CA MET A 97 -10.75 -12.60 -7.81
C MET A 97 -11.04 -13.82 -8.69
N LYS A 98 -10.46 -13.88 -9.91
CA LYS A 98 -10.58 -15.06 -10.78
C LYS A 98 -9.89 -16.28 -10.18
N TYR A 99 -8.69 -16.10 -9.64
CA TYR A 99 -7.98 -17.17 -8.94
C TYR A 99 -8.80 -17.73 -7.76
N LEU A 100 -9.28 -16.85 -6.87
CA LEU A 100 -10.07 -17.25 -5.71
C LEU A 100 -11.36 -17.97 -6.13
N THR A 101 -12.02 -17.52 -7.19
CA THR A 101 -13.27 -18.14 -7.65
C THR A 101 -13.04 -19.48 -8.35
N GLU A 102 -12.05 -19.59 -9.24
CA GLU A 102 -11.87 -20.78 -10.09
C GLU A 102 -10.94 -21.84 -9.51
N ARG A 103 -9.95 -21.43 -8.70
CA ARG A 103 -8.94 -22.33 -8.12
C ARG A 103 -9.24 -22.68 -6.68
N VAL A 104 -9.64 -21.68 -5.88
CA VAL A 104 -9.97 -21.89 -4.46
C VAL A 104 -11.45 -22.27 -4.29
N GLY A 105 -12.33 -21.80 -5.17
CA GLY A 105 -13.76 -22.15 -5.14
C GLY A 105 -14.58 -21.32 -4.15
N ILE A 106 -14.20 -20.06 -3.91
CA ILE A 106 -14.95 -19.18 -2.99
C ILE A 106 -16.32 -18.81 -3.56
N ASP A 107 -17.31 -18.60 -2.69
CA ASP A 107 -18.62 -18.05 -3.11
C ASP A 107 -18.43 -16.63 -3.66
N GLN A 108 -19.08 -16.30 -4.78
CA GLN A 108 -18.91 -14.99 -5.43
C GLN A 108 -19.50 -13.82 -4.62
N GLY A 109 -20.33 -14.10 -3.60
CA GLY A 109 -20.82 -13.15 -2.61
C GLY A 109 -19.93 -13.03 -1.37
N GLU A 110 -18.90 -13.86 -1.23
CA GLU A 110 -17.95 -13.78 -0.12
C GLU A 110 -17.08 -12.52 -0.24
N PRO A 111 -17.00 -11.67 0.80
CA PRO A 111 -16.15 -10.49 0.77
C PRO A 111 -14.65 -10.86 0.80
N VAL A 112 -13.88 -10.10 0.03
CA VAL A 112 -12.41 -10.17 -0.05
C VAL A 112 -11.82 -8.81 0.30
N LEU A 113 -10.88 -8.78 1.25
CA LEU A 113 -10.17 -7.58 1.69
C LEU A 113 -8.85 -7.42 0.94
N PHE A 114 -8.69 -6.35 0.17
CA PHE A 114 -7.47 -5.99 -0.55
C PHE A 114 -6.65 -4.96 0.22
N LEU A 115 -5.36 -5.24 0.37
CA LEU A 115 -4.46 -4.44 1.21
C LEU A 115 -3.15 -4.16 0.49
N PRO A 116 -2.66 -2.92 0.52
CA PRO A 116 -1.27 -2.63 0.18
C PRO A 116 -0.32 -3.30 1.18
N SER A 117 0.76 -3.90 0.67
CA SER A 117 1.77 -4.60 1.49
C SER A 117 2.73 -3.66 2.24
N ASP A 118 2.68 -2.37 1.96
CA ASP A 118 3.77 -1.43 2.18
C ASP A 118 3.36 -0.20 3.00
N HIS A 119 2.29 -0.34 3.79
CA HIS A 119 1.74 0.70 4.66
C HIS A 119 2.13 0.50 6.14
N TYR A 120 2.30 1.63 6.84
CA TYR A 120 2.41 1.71 8.29
C TYR A 120 1.04 1.84 8.95
N ILE A 121 0.88 1.18 10.09
CA ILE A 121 -0.30 1.24 10.94
C ILE A 121 0.18 1.29 12.39
N GLY A 122 0.02 2.44 13.04
CA GLY A 122 0.50 2.67 14.40
C GLY A 122 -0.35 1.99 15.48
N ASN A 123 -1.67 2.07 15.37
CA ASN A 123 -2.60 1.47 16.33
C ASN A 123 -3.27 0.21 15.75
N LYS A 124 -2.71 -0.97 16.06
CA LYS A 124 -3.17 -2.25 15.54
C LYS A 124 -4.61 -2.57 15.95
N ASP A 125 -5.00 -2.31 17.20
CA ASP A 125 -6.35 -2.62 17.70
C ASP A 125 -7.43 -1.75 17.03
N ALA A 126 -7.18 -0.44 16.89
CA ALA A 126 -8.08 0.46 16.19
C ALA A 126 -8.22 0.12 14.70
N TYR A 127 -7.13 -0.33 14.07
CA TYR A 127 -7.15 -0.84 12.71
C TYR A 127 -8.01 -2.09 12.58
N LEU A 128 -7.78 -3.11 13.41
CA LEU A 128 -8.54 -4.36 13.36
C LEU A 128 -10.02 -4.13 13.60
N LYS A 129 -10.38 -3.25 14.55
CA LYS A 129 -11.78 -2.86 14.76
C LYS A 129 -12.41 -2.23 13.51
N THR A 130 -11.70 -1.34 12.83
CA THR A 130 -12.18 -0.70 11.59
C THR A 130 -12.36 -1.73 10.48
N VAL A 131 -11.41 -2.66 10.35
CA VAL A 131 -11.47 -3.76 9.37
C VAL A 131 -12.65 -4.68 9.69
N GLU A 132 -12.84 -5.11 10.93
CA GLU A 132 -13.99 -5.93 11.34
C GLU A 132 -15.34 -5.26 11.05
N GLN A 133 -15.45 -3.94 11.27
CA GLN A 133 -16.64 -3.17 10.91
C GLN A 133 -16.90 -3.17 9.39
N ALA A 134 -15.87 -2.87 8.60
CA ALA A 134 -15.93 -2.89 7.14
C ALA A 134 -16.34 -4.28 6.62
N LEU A 135 -15.79 -5.32 7.22
CA LEU A 135 -16.08 -6.72 6.90
C LEU A 135 -17.48 -7.18 7.32
N GLY A 136 -18.14 -6.46 8.23
CA GLY A 136 -19.52 -6.72 8.65
C GLY A 136 -20.58 -6.28 7.64
N VAL A 137 -20.21 -5.51 6.60
CA VAL A 137 -21.14 -5.03 5.58
C VAL A 137 -21.61 -6.18 4.71
N LYS A 138 -22.93 -6.35 4.63
CA LYS A 138 -23.59 -7.36 3.81
C LYS A 138 -24.17 -6.81 2.51
N GLU A 139 -24.13 -5.49 2.33
CA GLU A 139 -24.57 -4.85 1.08
C GLU A 139 -23.55 -5.10 -0.02
N ASP A 140 -24.03 -5.40 -1.22
CA ASP A 140 -23.20 -5.46 -2.42
C ASP A 140 -22.69 -4.03 -2.75
N CYS A 141 -21.47 -3.72 -2.31
CA CYS A 141 -20.84 -2.41 -2.44
C CYS A 141 -19.35 -2.54 -2.81
N ILE A 142 -18.73 -1.41 -3.17
CA ILE A 142 -17.28 -1.26 -3.27
C ILE A 142 -16.81 -0.52 -2.02
N GLY A 143 -16.36 -1.27 -1.03
CA GLY A 143 -15.92 -0.73 0.24
C GLY A 143 -14.47 -0.24 0.22
N THR A 144 -14.19 0.85 0.93
CA THR A 144 -12.82 1.33 1.20
C THR A 144 -12.66 1.80 2.65
N ILE A 145 -11.42 1.95 3.10
CA ILE A 145 -11.08 2.55 4.40
C ILE A 145 -10.48 3.93 4.15
N GLY A 146 -11.09 4.96 4.71
CA GLY A 146 -10.64 6.35 4.59
C GLY A 146 -9.97 6.81 5.88
N ILE A 147 -8.83 7.47 5.79
CA ILE A 147 -8.09 7.94 6.97
C ILE A 147 -8.44 9.39 7.28
N VAL A 148 -8.64 9.73 8.55
CA VAL A 148 -8.84 11.12 8.97
C VAL A 148 -7.57 11.94 8.65
N PRO A 149 -7.66 12.95 7.77
CA PRO A 149 -6.48 13.73 7.38
C PRO A 149 -5.94 14.54 8.55
N THR A 150 -4.63 14.47 8.77
CA THR A 150 -3.94 15.26 9.81
C THR A 150 -3.13 16.43 9.24
N LYS A 151 -2.88 16.43 7.92
CA LYS A 151 -2.16 17.48 7.19
C LYS A 151 -2.69 17.59 5.76
N ALA A 152 -2.39 18.70 5.09
CA ALA A 152 -2.73 18.89 3.69
C ALA A 152 -1.74 18.14 2.77
N GLU A 153 -1.89 16.82 2.68
CA GLU A 153 -1.06 15.98 1.82
C GLU A 153 -1.53 16.08 0.36
N THR A 154 -0.63 16.32 -0.58
CA THR A 154 -0.94 16.43 -2.02
C THR A 154 -0.65 15.13 -2.78
N GLY A 155 0.06 14.18 -2.14
CA GLY A 155 0.37 12.87 -2.71
C GLY A 155 -0.76 11.85 -2.63
N TYR A 156 -1.81 12.11 -1.85
CA TYR A 156 -2.90 11.17 -1.56
C TYR A 156 -4.17 11.50 -2.34
N GLY A 157 -5.00 10.48 -2.55
CA GLY A 157 -6.41 10.66 -2.91
C GLY A 157 -7.24 11.13 -1.72
N TYR A 158 -8.28 11.91 -1.98
CA TYR A 158 -9.25 12.39 -1.01
C TYR A 158 -10.66 11.89 -1.36
N ILE A 159 -11.41 11.52 -0.33
CA ILE A 159 -12.76 10.98 -0.39
C ILE A 159 -13.68 11.95 0.33
N LEU A 160 -14.62 12.56 -0.37
CA LEU A 160 -15.71 13.30 0.25
C LEU A 160 -16.76 12.29 0.76
N LYS A 161 -16.92 12.19 2.08
CA LYS A 161 -17.93 11.33 2.70
C LYS A 161 -19.28 12.05 2.78
N GLY A 162 -20.36 11.31 2.53
CA GLY A 162 -21.73 11.78 2.75
C GLY A 162 -22.19 11.61 4.19
N ALA A 163 -23.50 11.46 4.39
CA ALA A 163 -24.07 11.23 5.71
C ALA A 163 -23.78 9.81 6.22
N LYS A 164 -23.46 9.70 7.51
CA LYS A 164 -23.19 8.41 8.17
C LYS A 164 -24.41 7.48 8.11
N LYS A 165 -24.21 6.24 7.71
CA LYS A 165 -25.21 5.16 7.73
C LYS A 165 -25.26 4.46 9.09
N SER A 166 -26.23 3.56 9.26
CA SER A 166 -26.41 2.77 10.49
C SER A 166 -25.30 1.75 10.77
N ASP A 167 -24.57 1.34 9.73
CA ASP A 167 -23.43 0.40 9.80
C ASP A 167 -22.08 1.11 9.99
N ASP A 168 -22.11 2.39 10.39
CA ASP A 168 -20.96 3.28 10.52
C ASP A 168 -20.23 3.64 9.21
N SER A 169 -20.67 3.15 8.06
CA SER A 169 -20.14 3.53 6.75
C SER A 169 -20.67 4.90 6.30
N PHE A 170 -19.99 5.49 5.32
CA PHE A 170 -20.44 6.69 4.63
C PHE A 170 -20.49 6.42 3.13
N PRO A 171 -21.53 6.86 2.41
CA PRO A 171 -21.47 6.85 0.94
C PRO A 171 -20.37 7.82 0.49
N VAL A 172 -19.61 7.42 -0.53
CA VAL A 172 -18.63 8.31 -1.15
C VAL A 172 -19.36 9.21 -2.16
N LEU A 173 -19.28 10.52 -1.93
CA LEU A 173 -19.89 11.52 -2.81
C LEU A 173 -18.95 11.94 -3.94
N GLU A 174 -17.66 11.98 -3.64
CA GLU A 174 -16.64 12.37 -4.59
C GLU A 174 -15.30 11.74 -4.22
N PHE A 175 -14.52 11.42 -5.25
CA PHE A 175 -13.15 10.94 -5.13
C PHE A 175 -12.25 11.87 -5.93
N LYS A 176 -11.17 12.36 -5.32
CA LYS A 176 -10.22 13.29 -5.93
C LYS A 176 -8.79 12.83 -5.70
N GLU A 177 -8.10 12.40 -6.75
CA GLU A 177 -6.68 12.07 -6.68
C GLU A 177 -5.79 13.32 -6.69
N LYS A 178 -4.85 13.39 -5.74
CA LYS A 178 -3.70 14.30 -5.70
C LYS A 178 -4.05 15.77 -5.97
N PRO A 179 -4.88 16.39 -5.11
CA PRO A 179 -5.22 17.80 -5.23
C PRO A 179 -3.98 18.69 -5.07
N ASP A 180 -4.08 19.93 -5.56
CA ASP A 180 -3.10 20.96 -5.22
C ASP A 180 -3.12 21.29 -3.71
N ARG A 181 -2.06 21.97 -3.22
CA ARG A 181 -1.89 22.29 -1.80
C ARG A 181 -3.06 23.09 -1.22
N ALA A 182 -3.53 24.13 -1.92
CA ALA A 182 -4.60 24.99 -1.44
C ALA A 182 -5.94 24.24 -1.36
N THR A 183 -6.17 23.33 -2.30
CA THR A 183 -7.33 22.44 -2.30
C THR A 183 -7.25 21.43 -1.15
N ALA A 184 -6.09 20.80 -0.93
CA ALA A 184 -5.87 19.89 0.20
C ALA A 184 -6.10 20.59 1.55
N GLU A 185 -5.62 21.82 1.74
CA GLU A 185 -5.86 22.60 2.96
C GLU A 185 -7.35 22.84 3.24
N LYS A 186 -8.14 23.14 2.20
CA LYS A 186 -9.59 23.26 2.32
C LYS A 186 -10.24 21.94 2.72
N TYR A 187 -9.81 20.83 2.12
CA TYR A 187 -10.34 19.50 2.43
C TYR A 187 -10.12 19.14 3.90
N VAL A 188 -8.89 19.32 4.41
CA VAL A 188 -8.57 19.07 5.82
C VAL A 188 -9.39 19.97 6.75
N THR A 189 -9.47 21.27 6.43
CA THR A 189 -10.18 22.26 7.27
C THR A 189 -11.68 21.97 7.36
N SER A 190 -12.28 21.44 6.30
CA SER A 190 -13.71 21.10 6.29
C SER A 190 -14.08 19.96 7.25
N GLY A 191 -13.17 19.00 7.49
CA GLY A 191 -13.46 17.75 8.21
C GLY A 191 -14.37 16.76 7.45
N GLU A 192 -14.80 17.11 6.23
CA GLU A 192 -15.70 16.32 5.39
C GLU A 192 -14.95 15.33 4.50
N TYR A 193 -13.63 15.49 4.36
CA TYR A 193 -12.82 14.61 3.54
C TYR A 193 -12.02 13.60 4.37
N LEU A 194 -11.77 12.44 3.78
CA LEU A 194 -10.86 11.39 4.25
C LEU A 194 -9.76 11.18 3.21
N TRP A 195 -8.57 10.73 3.62
CA TRP A 195 -7.59 10.22 2.67
C TRP A 195 -7.98 8.82 2.19
N ASN A 196 -7.80 8.55 0.90
CA ASN A 196 -7.84 7.20 0.35
C ASN A 196 -6.64 6.40 0.85
N SER A 197 -6.90 5.32 1.60
CA SER A 197 -5.83 4.46 2.13
C SER A 197 -5.36 3.39 1.13
N GLY A 198 -6.01 3.25 -0.03
CA GLY A 198 -5.76 2.17 -0.98
C GLY A 198 -6.21 0.79 -0.50
N MET A 199 -6.85 0.69 0.67
CA MET A 199 -7.48 -0.54 1.16
C MET A 199 -8.91 -0.63 0.66
N TYR A 200 -9.29 -1.81 0.17
CA TYR A 200 -10.60 -2.03 -0.43
C TYR A 200 -11.20 -3.36 0.03
N PHE A 201 -12.52 -3.45 0.06
CA PHE A 201 -13.22 -4.71 0.31
C PHE A 201 -14.50 -4.80 -0.52
N PHE A 202 -14.73 -5.96 -1.12
CA PHE A 202 -15.91 -6.24 -1.92
C PHE A 202 -15.97 -7.73 -2.24
N ASN A 203 -17.12 -8.20 -2.73
CA ASN A 203 -17.25 -9.54 -3.25
C ASN A 203 -17.00 -9.60 -4.77
N THR A 204 -16.67 -10.79 -5.27
CA THR A 204 -16.36 -11.02 -6.69
C THR A 204 -17.48 -10.57 -7.61
N ARG A 205 -18.74 -10.90 -7.28
CA ARG A 205 -19.90 -10.57 -8.11
C ARG A 205 -20.03 -9.06 -8.31
N THR A 206 -19.98 -8.31 -7.20
CA THR A 206 -20.11 -6.85 -7.22
C THR A 206 -18.96 -6.22 -7.97
N PHE A 207 -17.73 -6.67 -7.72
CA PHE A 207 -16.55 -6.13 -8.41
C PHE A 207 -16.65 -6.25 -9.93
N PHE A 208 -17.01 -7.43 -10.46
CA PHE A 208 -17.15 -7.60 -11.91
C PHE A 208 -18.35 -6.87 -12.49
N GLN A 209 -19.46 -6.72 -11.76
CA GLN A 209 -20.59 -5.87 -12.18
C GLN A 209 -20.16 -4.40 -12.33
N GLU A 210 -19.39 -3.88 -11.37
CA GLU A 210 -18.90 -2.51 -11.41
C GLU A 210 -17.85 -2.31 -12.52
N LEU A 211 -16.97 -3.30 -12.76
CA LEU A 211 -16.08 -3.28 -13.92
C LEU A 211 -16.88 -3.24 -15.23
N SER A 212 -17.90 -4.08 -15.40
CA SER A 212 -18.73 -4.06 -16.61
C SER A 212 -19.40 -2.70 -16.84
N ALA A 213 -19.76 -2.00 -15.78
CA ALA A 213 -20.39 -0.69 -15.86
C ALA A 213 -19.42 0.46 -16.16
N TYR A 214 -18.19 0.42 -15.60
CA TYR A 214 -17.30 1.59 -15.56
C TYR A 214 -15.92 1.41 -16.25
N ALA A 215 -15.55 0.16 -16.53
CA ALA A 215 -14.33 -0.24 -17.23
C ALA A 215 -14.57 -1.54 -18.04
N PRO A 216 -15.53 -1.55 -19.00
CA PRO A 216 -15.95 -2.74 -19.73
C PRO A 216 -14.80 -3.44 -20.47
N GLU A 217 -13.76 -2.70 -20.86
CA GLU A 217 -12.55 -3.24 -21.47
C GLU A 217 -11.77 -4.16 -20.52
N ILE A 218 -11.76 -3.87 -19.22
CA ILE A 218 -11.18 -4.76 -18.20
C ILE A 218 -12.13 -5.93 -17.98
N ALA A 219 -13.43 -5.68 -17.81
CA ALA A 219 -14.40 -6.75 -17.57
C ALA A 219 -14.32 -7.83 -18.66
N SER A 220 -14.37 -7.42 -19.93
CA SER A 220 -14.28 -8.31 -21.09
C SER A 220 -12.95 -9.06 -21.14
N PHE A 221 -11.84 -8.44 -20.74
CA PHE A 221 -10.55 -9.11 -20.68
C PHE A 221 -10.56 -10.33 -19.73
N PHE A 222 -11.28 -10.23 -18.61
CA PHE A 222 -11.34 -11.26 -17.56
C PHE A 222 -12.55 -12.22 -17.67
N GLU A 223 -13.25 -12.25 -18.82
CA GLU A 223 -14.32 -13.21 -19.09
C GLU A 223 -13.80 -14.65 -19.29
N ASP A 224 -12.62 -14.80 -19.89
CA ASP A 224 -11.97 -16.10 -20.12
C ASP A 224 -11.59 -16.80 -18.81
N ASP A 225 -11.25 -18.09 -18.86
CA ASP A 225 -10.74 -18.82 -17.70
C ASP A 225 -9.37 -18.30 -17.23
N PHE A 226 -9.02 -18.58 -15.98
CA PHE A 226 -7.78 -18.11 -15.35
C PHE A 226 -6.51 -18.49 -16.14
N ALA A 227 -6.43 -19.69 -16.73
CA ALA A 227 -5.23 -20.10 -17.47
C ALA A 227 -5.08 -19.30 -18.77
N THR A 228 -6.18 -19.06 -19.48
CA THR A 228 -6.20 -18.21 -20.67
C THR A 228 -5.82 -16.76 -20.33
N ILE A 229 -6.38 -16.21 -19.24
CA ILE A 229 -6.05 -14.85 -18.76
C ILE A 229 -4.55 -14.70 -18.51
N LEU A 230 -3.91 -15.67 -17.84
CA LEU A 230 -2.47 -15.60 -17.56
C LEU A 230 -1.63 -15.50 -18.84
N ILE A 231 -2.00 -16.24 -19.90
CA ILE A 231 -1.27 -16.23 -21.18
C ILE A 231 -1.34 -14.84 -21.83
N LYS A 232 -2.52 -14.21 -21.82
CA LYS A 232 -2.74 -12.92 -22.48
C LYS A 232 -2.52 -11.71 -21.56
N TYR A 233 -2.21 -11.90 -20.26
CA TYR A 233 -2.23 -10.86 -19.23
C TYR A 233 -1.42 -9.59 -19.59
N SER A 234 -0.35 -9.75 -20.35
CA SER A 234 0.50 -8.66 -20.83
C SER A 234 -0.19 -7.70 -21.81
N SER A 235 -1.41 -7.97 -22.26
CA SER A 235 -2.23 -7.03 -23.03
C SER A 235 -3.38 -6.42 -22.23
N ALA A 236 -3.51 -6.74 -20.93
CA ALA A 236 -4.52 -6.13 -20.08
C ALA A 236 -4.35 -4.60 -20.01
N PRO A 237 -5.44 -3.83 -19.91
CA PRO A 237 -5.38 -2.40 -19.64
C PRO A 237 -4.63 -2.12 -18.33
N ALA A 238 -3.70 -1.17 -18.32
CA ALA A 238 -2.95 -0.82 -17.12
C ALA A 238 -3.59 0.37 -16.39
N VAL A 239 -4.35 0.10 -15.32
CA VAL A 239 -5.17 1.12 -14.64
C VAL A 239 -5.41 0.76 -13.16
N SER A 240 -5.47 1.76 -12.29
CA SER A 240 -5.77 1.52 -10.87
C SER A 240 -7.27 1.32 -10.66
N ILE A 241 -7.64 0.66 -9.56
CA ILE A 241 -9.04 0.54 -9.15
C ILE A 241 -9.69 1.89 -8.91
N ASP A 242 -8.93 2.87 -8.42
CA ASP A 242 -9.42 4.22 -8.14
C ASP A 242 -9.98 4.87 -9.41
N TYR A 243 -9.23 4.82 -10.52
CA TYR A 243 -9.66 5.32 -11.83
C TYR A 243 -10.67 4.42 -12.54
N ALA A 244 -10.54 3.10 -12.40
CA ALA A 244 -11.40 2.14 -13.08
C ALA A 244 -12.84 2.19 -12.51
N ILE A 245 -12.95 2.28 -11.18
CA ILE A 245 -14.23 2.13 -10.45
C ILE A 245 -14.47 3.29 -9.48
N SER A 246 -13.55 3.56 -8.54
CA SER A 246 -13.87 4.38 -7.35
C SER A 246 -14.28 5.82 -7.67
N GLU A 247 -13.69 6.44 -8.68
CA GLU A 247 -14.07 7.80 -9.13
C GLU A 247 -15.43 7.88 -9.84
N LYS A 248 -15.98 6.74 -10.28
CA LYS A 248 -17.15 6.67 -11.17
C LYS A 248 -18.36 6.01 -10.52
N SER A 249 -18.13 5.07 -9.61
CA SER A 249 -19.16 4.23 -9.02
C SER A 249 -20.02 4.99 -7.99
N LYS A 250 -21.32 4.69 -8.01
CA LYS A 250 -22.28 5.18 -7.01
C LYS A 250 -22.47 4.22 -5.83
N ARG A 251 -21.77 3.08 -5.82
CA ARG A 251 -21.86 2.03 -4.80
C ARG A 251 -20.65 2.00 -3.89
N VAL A 252 -19.81 3.04 -3.95
CA VAL A 252 -18.64 3.15 -3.09
C VAL A 252 -19.06 3.59 -1.70
N VAL A 253 -18.60 2.85 -0.69
CA VAL A 253 -18.77 3.20 0.72
C VAL A 253 -17.42 3.27 1.40
N VAL A 254 -17.27 4.17 2.37
CA VAL A 254 -16.03 4.37 3.11
C VAL A 254 -16.26 4.20 4.61
N PHE A 255 -15.35 3.48 5.26
CA PHE A 255 -15.23 3.43 6.72
C PHE A 255 -14.13 4.38 7.16
N ALA A 256 -14.46 5.30 8.07
CA ALA A 256 -13.47 6.24 8.59
C ALA A 256 -12.59 5.54 9.65
N GLY A 257 -11.28 5.57 9.43
CA GLY A 257 -10.26 5.01 10.31
C GLY A 257 -9.36 6.07 10.92
N ASP A 258 -9.04 5.90 12.19
CA ASP A 258 -8.02 6.66 12.91
C ASP A 258 -7.13 5.69 13.70
N PHE A 259 -6.03 5.28 13.07
CA PHE A 259 -5.13 4.27 13.61
C PHE A 259 -3.65 4.56 13.30
N GLY A 260 -3.30 5.83 13.07
CA GLY A 260 -1.92 6.24 12.75
C GLY A 260 -1.42 5.61 11.45
N TRP A 261 -2.19 5.76 10.37
CA TRP A 261 -1.82 5.24 9.05
C TRP A 261 -0.82 6.14 8.34
N SER A 262 0.10 5.52 7.58
CA SER A 262 0.92 6.21 6.58
C SER A 262 1.31 5.24 5.46
N ASP A 263 1.39 5.75 4.23
CA ASP A 263 1.94 4.99 3.09
C ASP A 263 3.48 4.91 3.09
N ILE A 264 4.18 5.62 3.99
CA ILE A 264 5.64 5.79 3.97
C ILE A 264 6.16 6.13 2.56
N GLY A 265 5.66 7.22 1.97
CA GLY A 265 6.09 7.69 0.65
C GLY A 265 7.53 8.23 0.57
N SER A 266 8.10 8.68 1.70
CA SER A 266 9.42 9.32 1.76
C SER A 266 10.10 9.17 3.13
N PHE A 267 11.38 9.54 3.21
CA PHE A 267 12.11 9.58 4.48
C PHE A 267 11.59 10.64 5.46
N ASP A 268 10.97 11.72 4.98
CA ASP A 268 10.30 12.67 5.87
C ASP A 268 9.11 11.99 6.58
N SER A 269 8.28 11.25 5.83
CA SER A 269 7.18 10.47 6.43
C SER A 269 7.69 9.42 7.41
N LEU A 270 8.79 8.72 7.07
CA LEU A 270 9.38 7.74 7.98
C LEU A 270 9.89 8.40 9.27
N ALA A 271 10.57 9.54 9.15
CA ALA A 271 11.08 10.30 10.28
C ALA A 271 9.95 10.85 11.17
N ASP A 272 8.82 11.25 10.59
CA ASP A 272 7.64 11.69 11.35
C ASP A 272 7.00 10.54 12.15
N ILE A 273 7.06 9.32 11.61
CA ILE A 273 6.50 8.11 12.26
C ILE A 273 7.39 7.63 13.39
N ILE A 274 8.68 7.43 13.14
CA ILE A 274 9.58 6.80 14.11
C ILE A 274 10.26 7.82 15.03
N GLY A 275 10.31 9.09 14.64
CA GLY A 275 11.02 10.16 15.33
C GLY A 275 12.54 10.01 15.25
N HIS A 276 13.07 8.98 15.90
CA HIS A 276 14.47 8.59 15.88
C HIS A 276 14.58 7.08 15.65
N ASN A 277 15.48 6.65 14.76
CA ASN A 277 15.76 5.23 14.62
C ASN A 277 16.61 4.75 15.83
N PRO A 278 16.11 3.86 16.70
CA PRO A 278 16.84 3.39 17.86
C PRO A 278 18.14 2.62 17.53
N THR A 279 18.30 2.12 16.29
CA THR A 279 19.51 1.41 15.86
C THR A 279 20.58 2.34 15.28
N ALA A 280 20.21 3.57 14.90
CA ALA A 280 21.16 4.51 14.33
C ALA A 280 22.01 5.13 15.44
N ARG A 281 23.29 4.77 15.47
CA ARG A 281 24.25 5.43 16.36
C ARG A 281 24.53 6.83 15.83
N HIS A 282 23.96 7.85 16.46
CA HIS A 282 24.12 9.25 16.05
C HIS A 282 24.78 10.11 17.12
N ILE A 283 25.76 10.93 16.72
CA ILE A 283 26.35 11.99 17.55
C ILE A 283 26.14 13.32 16.83
N GLY A 284 25.41 14.24 17.47
CA GLY A 284 25.23 15.62 17.01
C GLY A 284 25.96 16.61 17.91
N ILE A 285 26.81 17.46 17.33
CA ILE A 285 27.42 18.62 18.00
C ILE A 285 26.88 19.86 17.31
N ASP A 286 26.14 20.70 18.02
CA ASP A 286 25.47 21.86 17.42
C ASP A 286 24.58 21.50 16.20
N SER A 287 23.95 20.31 16.24
CA SER A 287 23.04 19.82 15.19
C SER A 287 21.59 19.88 15.63
N LYS A 288 20.66 20.22 14.72
CA LYS A 288 19.21 20.27 15.00
C LYS A 288 18.37 19.57 13.93
N ASN A 289 17.29 18.92 14.34
CA ASN A 289 16.33 18.26 13.43
C ASN A 289 17.01 17.34 12.39
N VAL A 290 17.99 16.55 12.84
CA VAL A 290 18.68 15.56 12.01
C VAL A 290 18.04 14.21 12.23
N TYR A 291 17.51 13.63 11.18
CA TYR A 291 17.04 12.25 11.14
C TYR A 291 18.14 11.36 10.56
N THR A 292 18.49 10.29 11.26
CA THR A 292 19.51 9.33 10.82
C THR A 292 18.96 7.93 10.74
N TYR A 293 19.36 7.19 9.71
CA TYR A 293 19.06 5.77 9.55
C TYR A 293 20.31 5.03 9.09
N SER A 294 20.61 3.87 9.68
CA SER A 294 21.73 3.02 9.27
C SER A 294 21.30 1.56 9.25
N THR A 295 21.49 0.88 8.11
CA THR A 295 21.27 -0.59 8.04
C THR A 295 22.47 -1.37 8.58
N GLU A 296 23.65 -0.78 8.59
CA GLU A 296 24.91 -1.41 8.99
C GLU A 296 25.35 -1.04 10.43
N ASN A 297 24.49 -0.34 11.18
CA ASN A 297 24.76 0.15 12.54
C ASN A 297 26.07 0.98 12.64
N ARG A 298 26.37 1.76 11.60
CA ARG A 298 27.52 2.68 11.59
C ARG A 298 27.24 3.89 12.47
N LEU A 299 28.31 4.43 13.05
CA LEU A 299 28.25 5.71 13.76
C LEU A 299 28.16 6.87 12.75
N ILE A 300 27.07 7.63 12.83
CA ILE A 300 26.86 8.86 12.06
C ILE A 300 27.15 10.05 12.97
N ALA A 301 28.12 10.88 12.60
CA ALA A 301 28.46 12.10 13.33
C ALA A 301 28.11 13.34 12.51
N THR A 302 27.51 14.33 13.15
CA THR A 302 27.09 15.60 12.52
C THR A 302 27.53 16.78 13.37
N ILE A 303 28.02 17.84 12.73
CA ILE A 303 28.50 19.05 13.42
C ILE A 303 27.96 20.29 12.71
N GLY A 304 27.24 21.16 13.42
CA GLY A 304 26.79 22.46 12.91
C GLY A 304 25.80 22.37 11.74
N VAL A 305 25.00 21.31 11.67
CA VAL A 305 24.03 21.08 10.58
C VAL A 305 22.60 21.01 11.10
N GLU A 306 21.65 21.46 10.28
CA GLU A 306 20.24 21.51 10.62
C GLU A 306 19.37 20.95 9.48
N ASP A 307 18.22 20.37 9.84
CA ASP A 307 17.20 19.89 8.92
C ASP A 307 17.72 18.88 7.89
N LEU A 308 18.40 17.81 8.35
CA LEU A 308 18.94 16.76 7.48
C LEU A 308 18.28 15.41 7.68
N ILE A 309 18.19 14.65 6.59
CA ILE A 309 18.03 13.20 6.57
C ILE A 309 19.36 12.60 6.13
N VAL A 310 19.89 11.68 6.93
CA VAL A 310 21.11 10.92 6.62
C VAL A 310 20.77 9.44 6.65
N VAL A 311 20.83 8.78 5.50
CA VAL A 311 20.52 7.36 5.37
C VAL A 311 21.76 6.63 4.88
N GLU A 312 22.28 5.75 5.72
CA GLU A 312 23.41 4.90 5.41
C GLU A 312 22.95 3.47 5.19
N THR A 313 23.42 2.89 4.09
CA THR A 313 23.26 1.47 3.78
C THR A 313 24.60 0.88 3.36
N LYS A 314 24.65 -0.44 3.18
CA LYS A 314 25.79 -1.09 2.54
C LYS A 314 26.03 -0.49 1.15
N GLY A 315 27.12 0.24 0.99
CA GLY A 315 27.61 0.76 -0.28
C GLY A 315 27.19 2.19 -0.63
N SER A 316 26.09 2.71 -0.06
CA SER A 316 25.58 4.02 -0.44
C SER A 316 25.16 4.85 0.77
N ILE A 317 25.26 6.17 0.63
CA ILE A 317 24.80 7.14 1.62
C ILE A 317 23.94 8.17 0.90
N LEU A 318 22.75 8.43 1.43
CA LEU A 318 21.93 9.57 1.05
C LEU A 318 21.99 10.62 2.15
N ILE A 319 22.25 11.86 1.75
CA ILE A 319 22.10 13.03 2.59
C ILE A 319 21.19 13.98 1.85
N CYS A 320 20.05 14.34 2.44
CA CYS A 320 19.16 15.35 1.88
C CYS A 320 18.59 16.25 2.97
N LYS A 321 18.08 17.40 2.55
CA LYS A 321 17.40 18.32 3.45
C LYS A 321 16.00 17.77 3.79
N ARG A 322 15.55 17.93 5.03
CA ARG A 322 14.16 17.66 5.42
C ARG A 322 13.20 18.52 4.61
N GLY A 323 12.05 17.95 4.25
CA GLY A 323 11.08 18.54 3.31
C GLY A 323 11.44 18.37 1.83
N HIS A 324 12.62 17.82 1.51
CA HIS A 324 13.04 17.50 0.15
C HIS A 324 13.16 15.98 -0.09
N ALA A 325 12.68 15.11 0.82
CA ALA A 325 12.83 13.67 0.66
C ALA A 325 12.14 13.10 -0.61
N GLU A 326 11.10 13.76 -1.13
CA GLU A 326 10.48 13.38 -2.41
C GLU A 326 11.42 13.54 -3.62
N ASP A 327 12.47 14.36 -3.50
CA ASP A 327 13.47 14.56 -4.57
C ASP A 327 14.41 13.37 -4.74
N VAL A 328 14.38 12.36 -3.86
CA VAL A 328 15.15 11.11 -4.02
C VAL A 328 14.84 10.42 -5.35
N LYS A 329 13.65 10.60 -5.90
CA LYS A 329 13.30 10.12 -7.26
C LYS A 329 14.25 10.64 -8.34
N LYS A 330 14.78 11.87 -8.20
CA LYS A 330 15.75 12.47 -9.13
C LYS A 330 17.09 11.74 -9.09
N VAL A 331 17.50 11.29 -7.89
CA VAL A 331 18.70 10.46 -7.73
C VAL A 331 18.50 9.12 -8.44
N VAL A 332 17.36 8.46 -8.19
CA VAL A 332 17.01 7.19 -8.87
C VAL A 332 16.98 7.34 -10.39
N GLU A 333 16.40 8.42 -10.90
CA GLU A 333 16.42 8.73 -12.34
C GLU A 333 17.84 8.90 -12.86
N LYS A 334 18.72 9.57 -12.10
CA LYS A 334 20.10 9.76 -12.51
C LYS A 334 20.91 8.47 -12.52
N LEU A 335 20.75 7.63 -11.49
CA LEU A 335 21.41 6.33 -11.39
C LEU A 335 21.04 5.42 -12.57
N LYS A 336 19.80 5.47 -13.08
CA LYS A 336 19.40 4.70 -14.27
C LYS A 336 20.25 5.01 -15.49
N GLU A 337 20.74 6.24 -15.60
CA GLU A 337 21.57 6.71 -16.72
C GLU A 337 23.05 6.43 -16.49
N THR A 338 23.54 6.56 -15.26
CA THR A 338 24.97 6.61 -14.97
C THR A 338 25.53 5.39 -14.25
N GLU A 339 24.77 4.81 -13.31
CA GLU A 339 25.20 3.73 -12.41
C GLU A 339 24.01 2.78 -12.10
N PRO A 340 23.45 2.09 -13.12
CA PRO A 340 22.25 1.28 -12.97
C PRO A 340 22.41 0.09 -12.02
N GLU A 341 23.64 -0.31 -11.70
CA GLU A 341 23.99 -1.33 -10.71
C GLU A 341 23.68 -0.90 -9.25
N GLU A 342 23.56 0.41 -8.99
CA GLU A 342 23.22 0.96 -7.66
C GLU A 342 21.70 1.01 -7.38
N LEU A 343 20.87 0.44 -8.27
CA LEU A 343 19.40 0.52 -8.24
C LEU A 343 18.64 -0.66 -7.67
#